data_AF-A0A563E0D7-F1
#
_entry.id   AF-A0A563E0D7-F1
#
_cell.length_a   1.000
_cell.length_b   1.000
_cell.length_c   1.000
_cell.angle_alpha   90.00
_cell.angle_beta   90.00
_cell.angle_gamma   90.00
#
_symmetry.space_group_name_H-M   'P 1'
#
loop_
_entity.id
_entity.type
_entity.pdbx_description
1 polymer ?
#
loop_
_entity_poly.entity_id
_entity_poly.type
_entity_poly.pdbx_seq_one_letter_code
_entity_poly.pdbx_strand_id
1 'polypeptide(L)'
;MKPFTVTLAATVDGHTVATADARRLPMAKGVTQKSLRPAKDGVYADLFLPPRSTTREPALLMFGGAEGGLADETAQAAHLASHGCPVMALAYFKEPGLPSTLRNTPLEYSPRRYASCGPSPASTRTTWW
;
A
#
# COMPACT_ATOMS: atom_id res chain seq x y z
N MET A 1 8.57 4.45 -6.32
CA MET A 1 8.37 5.85 -5.88
C MET A 1 9.72 6.53 -5.67
N LYS A 2 9.87 7.81 -6.01
CA LYS A 2 11.14 8.54 -5.86
C LYS A 2 11.08 9.50 -4.65
N PRO A 3 12.14 9.60 -3.83
CA PRO A 3 12.25 10.67 -2.83
C PRO A 3 12.21 12.05 -3.48
N PHE A 4 11.72 13.04 -2.74
CA PHE A 4 11.74 14.44 -3.16
C PHE A 4 12.18 15.34 -1.99
N THR A 5 12.68 16.52 -2.31
CA THR A 5 13.11 17.52 -1.33
C THR A 5 12.09 18.65 -1.29
N VAL A 6 11.75 19.09 -0.08
CA VAL A 6 10.92 20.26 0.17
C VAL A 6 11.81 21.34 0.76
N THR A 7 11.94 22.46 0.08
CA THR A 7 12.64 23.64 0.62
C THR A 7 11.64 24.49 1.38
N LEU A 8 11.96 24.75 2.65
CA LEU A 8 11.23 25.61 3.56
C LEU A 8 11.96 26.94 3.66
N ALA A 9 11.21 28.05 3.63
CA ALA A 9 11.75 29.38 3.81
C ALA A 9 10.99 30.12 4.91
N ALA A 10 11.72 30.81 5.78
CA ALA A 10 11.15 31.73 6.76
C ALA A 10 11.36 33.17 6.28
N THR A 11 10.31 33.98 6.28
CA THR A 11 10.33 35.36 5.79
C THR A 11 9.90 36.36 6.88
N VAL A 12 10.59 37.49 6.96
CA VAL A 12 10.25 38.65 7.81
C VAL A 12 10.27 39.88 6.93
N ASP A 13 9.20 40.67 6.98
CA ASP A 13 9.02 41.89 6.15
C ASP A 13 9.25 41.65 4.64
N GLY A 14 8.87 40.46 4.15
CA GLY A 14 9.05 40.08 2.74
C GLY A 14 10.46 39.61 2.37
N HIS A 15 11.41 39.63 3.31
CA HIS A 15 12.77 39.12 3.12
C HIS A 15 12.91 37.72 3.70
N THR A 16 13.47 36.79 2.92
CA THR A 16 13.83 35.46 3.42
C THR A 16 15.00 35.59 4.41
N VAL A 17 14.75 35.23 5.67
CA VAL A 17 15.75 35.30 6.75
C VAL A 17 16.38 33.93 7.04
N ALA A 18 15.75 32.83 6.61
CA ALA A 18 16.30 31.49 6.72
C ALA A 18 15.69 30.54 5.68
N THR A 19 16.44 29.52 5.31
CA THR A 19 15.97 28.39 4.48
C THR A 19 16.43 27.07 5.08
N ALA A 20 15.66 26.00 4.85
CA ALA A 20 16.02 24.64 5.23
C ALA A 20 15.44 23.64 4.23
N ASP A 21 16.16 22.54 3.98
CA ASP A 21 15.69 21.46 3.12
C ASP A 21 15.24 20.26 3.95
N ALA A 22 14.05 19.76 3.65
CA ALA A 22 13.48 18.55 4.21
C ALA A 22 13.35 17.48 3.12
N ARG A 23 14.10 16.39 3.25
CA ARG A 23 13.99 15.25 2.32
C ARG A 23 12.84 14.33 2.73
N ARG A 24 11.87 14.15 1.85
CA ARG A 24 10.74 13.23 2.02
C ARG A 24 11.04 11.90 1.36
N LEU A 25 11.04 10.84 2.15
CA LEU A 25 11.18 9.46 1.68
C LEU A 25 9.78 8.86 1.44
N PRO A 26 9.60 8.08 0.35
CA PRO A 26 8.32 7.44 0.06
C PRO A 26 8.01 6.25 0.97
N MET A 27 9.04 5.61 1.53
CA MET A 27 8.95 4.47 2.44
C MET A 27 10.18 4.45 3.35
N ALA A 28 10.02 3.89 4.54
CA ALA A 28 11.12 3.69 5.48
C ALA A 28 12.15 2.69 4.95
N LYS A 29 13.38 2.79 5.47
CA LYS A 29 14.47 1.88 5.13
C LYS A 29 14.10 0.44 5.51
N GLY A 30 14.34 -0.49 4.59
CA GLY A 30 14.11 -1.93 4.81
C GLY A 30 12.67 -2.40 4.54
N VAL A 31 11.74 -1.49 4.24
CA VAL A 31 10.47 -1.86 3.61
C VAL A 31 10.75 -2.37 2.20
N THR A 32 10.11 -3.46 1.82
CA THR A 32 10.21 -4.05 0.48
C THR A 32 8.87 -4.02 -0.23
N GLN A 33 8.89 -3.83 -1.55
CA GLN A 33 7.71 -3.82 -2.42
C GLN A 33 7.79 -5.00 -3.38
N LYS A 34 6.69 -5.74 -3.51
CA LYS A 34 6.52 -6.80 -4.49
C LYS A 34 5.27 -6.54 -5.32
N SER A 35 5.46 -6.34 -6.62
CA SER A 35 4.37 -6.23 -7.57
C SER A 35 3.81 -7.60 -7.95
N LEU A 36 2.49 -7.72 -7.91
CA LEU A 36 1.68 -8.87 -8.30
C LEU A 36 0.84 -8.47 -9.51
N ARG A 37 0.78 -9.32 -10.54
CA ARG A 37 0.07 -9.01 -11.80
C ARG A 37 -0.87 -10.13 -12.24
N PRO A 38 -2.04 -9.83 -12.85
CA PRO A 38 -3.09 -10.82 -13.08
C PRO A 38 -2.63 -12.09 -13.81
N ALA A 39 -1.85 -11.95 -14.88
CA ALA A 39 -1.41 -13.09 -15.69
C ALA A 39 -0.56 -14.13 -14.94
N LYS A 40 0.13 -13.71 -13.86
CA LYS A 40 1.01 -14.58 -13.08
C LYS A 40 0.44 -14.90 -11.70
N ASP A 41 -0.17 -13.90 -11.09
CA ASP A 41 -0.54 -13.88 -9.67
C ASP A 41 -2.06 -13.96 -9.45
N GLY A 42 -2.86 -13.78 -10.50
CA GLY A 42 -4.33 -13.75 -10.43
C GLY A 42 -4.90 -12.42 -9.91
N VAL A 43 -4.04 -11.50 -9.46
CA VAL A 43 -4.43 -10.17 -8.94
C VAL A 43 -3.49 -9.09 -9.45
N TYR A 44 -3.98 -7.85 -9.47
CA TYR A 44 -3.17 -6.66 -9.74
C TYR A 44 -2.97 -5.93 -8.41
N ALA A 45 -1.80 -6.08 -7.82
CA ALA A 45 -1.54 -5.54 -6.48
C ALA A 45 -0.06 -5.20 -6.29
N ASP A 46 0.21 -4.35 -5.31
CA ASP A 46 1.55 -4.14 -4.80
C ASP A 46 1.55 -4.48 -3.30
N LEU A 47 2.38 -5.47 -2.93
CA LEU A 47 2.56 -5.94 -1.56
C LEU A 47 3.77 -5.26 -0.93
N PHE A 48 3.55 -4.57 0.17
CA PHE A 48 4.57 -3.93 0.98
C PHE A 48 4.82 -4.72 2.26
N LEU A 49 6.07 -5.09 2.48
CA LEU A 49 6.50 -5.84 3.65
C LEU A 49 7.47 -4.99 4.48
N PRO A 50 7.22 -4.81 5.79
CA PRO A 50 8.17 -4.19 6.70
C PRO A 50 9.44 -5.06 6.81
N PRO A 51 10.53 -4.52 7.39
CA PRO A 51 11.66 -5.34 7.83
C PRO A 51 11.19 -6.52 8.67
N ARG A 52 11.82 -7.69 8.50
CA ARG A 52 11.44 -8.91 9.21
C ARG A 52 11.49 -8.68 10.73
N SER A 53 10.33 -8.78 11.37
CA SER A 53 10.16 -8.74 12.82
C SER A 53 9.92 -10.15 13.37
N THR A 54 10.23 -10.35 14.66
CA THR A 54 9.85 -11.56 15.41
C THR A 54 8.35 -11.56 15.77
N THR A 55 7.71 -10.39 15.74
CA THR A 55 6.28 -10.22 16.01
C THR A 55 5.48 -10.34 14.71
N ARG A 56 4.39 -11.13 14.74
CA ARG A 56 3.42 -11.17 13.64
C ARG A 56 2.47 -9.98 13.78
N GLU A 57 2.64 -9.00 12.91
CA GLU A 57 1.71 -7.89 12.76
C GLU A 57 0.52 -8.30 11.88
N PRO A 58 -0.68 -7.74 12.10
CA PRO A 58 -1.83 -7.99 11.24
C PRO A 58 -1.55 -7.49 9.81
N ALA A 59 -1.88 -8.32 8.83
CA ALA A 59 -1.78 -7.93 7.43
C ALA A 59 -3.00 -7.10 7.02
N LEU A 60 -2.75 -5.99 6.32
CA LEU A 60 -3.79 -5.10 5.81
C LEU A 60 -4.00 -5.32 4.31
N LEU A 61 -5.27 -5.39 3.91
CA LEU A 61 -5.68 -5.32 2.51
C LEU A 61 -6.27 -3.93 2.28
N MET A 62 -5.71 -3.20 1.32
CA MET A 62 -6.12 -1.85 0.96
C MET A 62 -6.61 -1.84 -0.49
N PHE A 63 -7.71 -1.13 -0.73
CA PHE A 63 -8.26 -0.90 -2.05
C PHE A 63 -8.77 0.54 -2.12
N GLY A 64 -8.68 1.11 -3.32
CA GLY A 64 -9.09 2.48 -3.60
C GLY A 64 -10.60 2.67 -3.68
N GLY A 65 -10.99 3.91 -3.97
CA GLY A 65 -12.36 4.29 -4.26
C GLY A 65 -12.68 4.35 -5.75
N ALA A 66 -13.53 5.30 -6.14
CA ALA A 66 -13.97 5.49 -7.53
C ALA A 66 -12.88 6.02 -8.48
N GLU A 67 -11.75 6.46 -7.91
CA GLU A 67 -10.55 6.87 -8.61
C GLU A 67 -10.04 5.72 -9.50
N GLY A 68 -9.98 4.52 -8.91
CA GLY A 68 -9.41 3.31 -9.52
C GLY A 68 -7.92 3.40 -9.77
N GLY A 69 -7.36 2.31 -10.30
CA GLY A 69 -5.91 2.19 -10.38
C GLY A 69 -5.30 1.76 -9.06
N LEU A 70 -3.98 1.98 -8.94
CA LEU A 70 -3.19 1.61 -7.75
C LEU A 70 -2.35 2.75 -7.19
N ALA A 71 -2.33 3.93 -7.83
CA ALA A 71 -1.33 4.95 -7.56
C ALA A 71 -1.39 5.49 -6.13
N ASP A 72 -2.58 5.81 -5.65
CA ASP A 72 -2.79 6.42 -4.33
C ASP A 72 -2.64 5.38 -3.20
N GLU A 73 -3.13 4.17 -3.44
CA GLU A 73 -3.09 3.06 -2.49
C GLU A 73 -1.64 2.58 -2.31
N THR A 74 -0.83 2.60 -3.37
CA THR A 74 0.60 2.26 -3.30
C THR A 74 1.34 3.17 -2.33
N ALA A 75 1.06 4.48 -2.36
CA ALA A 75 1.71 5.44 -1.47
C ALA A 75 1.27 5.26 -0.01
N GLN A 76 -0.02 5.02 0.22
CA GLN A 76 -0.56 4.79 1.56
C GLN A 76 -0.07 3.46 2.14
N ALA A 77 -0.05 2.40 1.35
CA ALA A 77 0.46 1.09 1.75
C ALA A 77 1.95 1.13 2.11
N ALA A 78 2.76 1.85 1.33
CA ALA A 78 4.16 2.08 1.63
C ALA A 78 4.36 2.79 2.98
N HIS A 79 3.50 3.77 3.29
CA HIS A 79 3.54 4.49 4.55
C HIS A 79 3.16 3.59 5.73
N LEU A 80 2.07 2.84 5.63
CA LEU A 80 1.65 1.89 6.67
C LEU A 80 2.69 0.78 6.91
N ALA A 81 3.31 0.26 5.84
CA ALA A 81 4.40 -0.70 5.97
C ALA A 81 5.66 -0.13 6.63
N SER A 82 5.85 1.19 6.53
CA SER A 82 6.91 1.89 7.26
C SER A 82 6.66 1.93 8.77
N HIS A 83 5.42 1.71 9.21
CA HIS A 83 5.02 1.58 10.61
C HIS A 83 4.95 0.13 11.11
N GLY A 84 5.43 -0.84 10.31
CA GLY A 84 5.54 -2.24 10.72
C GLY A 84 4.39 -3.14 10.26
N CYS A 85 3.37 -2.62 9.59
CA CYS A 85 2.23 -3.42 9.13
C CYS A 85 2.44 -3.94 7.70
N PRO A 86 2.41 -5.24 7.42
CA PRO A 86 2.36 -5.75 6.04
C PRO A 86 1.08 -5.25 5.36
N VAL A 87 1.20 -4.60 4.19
CA VAL A 87 0.04 -4.05 3.47
C VAL A 87 0.04 -4.46 2.01
N MET A 88 -1.09 -4.91 1.49
CA MET A 88 -1.30 -5.17 0.08
C MET A 88 -2.28 -4.13 -0.48
N ALA A 89 -1.80 -3.27 -1.37
CA ALA A 89 -2.64 -2.41 -2.19
C ALA A 89 -3.17 -3.23 -3.37
N LEU A 90 -4.48 -3.31 -3.54
CA LEU A 90 -5.16 -4.09 -4.58
C LEU A 90 -5.93 -3.15 -5.51
N ALA A 91 -5.64 -3.24 -6.81
CA ALA A 91 -6.44 -2.62 -7.85
C ALA A 91 -7.49 -3.61 -8.35
N TYR A 92 -8.69 -3.12 -8.60
CA TYR A 92 -9.82 -3.93 -9.07
C TYR A 92 -10.45 -3.38 -10.38
N PHE A 93 -10.00 -2.22 -10.86
CA PHE A 93 -10.30 -1.65 -12.18
C PHE A 93 -9.27 -0.57 -12.55
N LYS A 94 -9.27 -0.12 -13.82
CA LYS A 94 -8.36 0.90 -14.39
C LYS A 94 -6.86 0.55 -14.40
N GLU A 95 -6.52 -0.73 -14.25
CA GLU A 95 -5.16 -1.24 -14.46
C GLU A 95 -5.11 -2.25 -15.62
N PRO A 96 -3.92 -2.49 -16.22
CA PRO A 96 -3.75 -3.49 -17.27
C PRO A 96 -4.28 -4.87 -16.87
N GLY A 97 -5.17 -5.41 -17.70
CA GLY A 97 -5.81 -6.71 -17.47
C GLY A 97 -7.02 -6.69 -16.54
N LEU A 98 -7.44 -5.50 -16.06
CA LEU A 98 -8.66 -5.29 -15.29
C LEU A 98 -9.73 -4.55 -16.11
N PRO A 99 -11.00 -4.53 -15.66
CA PRO A 99 -12.03 -3.69 -16.27
C PRO A 99 -11.61 -2.22 -16.33
N SER A 100 -12.00 -1.50 -17.39
CA SER A 100 -11.67 -0.08 -17.58
C SER A 100 -12.60 0.86 -16.81
N THR A 101 -13.77 0.39 -16.37
CA THR A 101 -14.78 1.17 -15.66
C THR A 101 -15.27 0.44 -14.42
N LEU A 102 -15.75 1.22 -13.45
CA LEU A 102 -16.32 0.70 -12.20
C LEU A 102 -17.77 0.25 -12.43
N ARG A 103 -17.95 -0.92 -13.03
CA ARG A 103 -19.28 -1.50 -13.26
C ARG A 103 -19.26 -2.99 -13.05
N ASN A 104 -20.18 -3.49 -12.21
CA ASN A 104 -20.34 -4.91 -11.89
C ASN A 104 -19.01 -5.57 -11.47
N THR A 105 -18.25 -4.94 -10.58
CA THR A 105 -17.00 -5.53 -10.08
C THR A 105 -17.32 -6.85 -9.37
N PRO A 106 -16.85 -7.99 -9.89
CA PRO A 106 -17.13 -9.30 -9.29
C PRO A 106 -16.50 -9.37 -7.90
N LEU A 107 -17.28 -9.75 -6.88
CA LEU A 107 -16.80 -9.90 -5.50
C LEU A 107 -15.85 -11.08 -5.35
N GLU A 108 -15.86 -11.99 -6.33
CA GLU A 108 -14.99 -13.16 -6.42
C GLU A 108 -13.54 -12.77 -6.75
N TYR A 109 -13.29 -11.52 -7.13
CA TYR A 109 -11.94 -10.96 -7.27
C TYR A 109 -11.29 -10.82 -5.88
N SER A 110 -10.81 -11.94 -5.36
CA SER A 110 -10.27 -12.06 -4.00
C SER A 110 -8.77 -12.38 -4.03
N PRO A 111 -7.94 -11.67 -3.27
CA PRO A 111 -6.53 -12.00 -3.13
C PRO A 111 -6.28 -13.17 -2.16
N ARG A 112 -7.28 -14.04 -1.94
CA ARG A 112 -7.32 -15.11 -0.91
C ARG A 112 -6.06 -15.98 -0.85
N ARG A 113 -5.30 -16.07 -1.96
CA ARG A 113 -4.05 -16.82 -2.07
C ARG A 113 -2.83 -16.18 -1.38
N TYR A 114 -2.89 -14.88 -1.06
CA TYR A 114 -1.79 -14.11 -0.47
C TYR A 114 -1.96 -13.81 1.03
N ALA A 115 -3.11 -14.18 1.62
CA ALA A 115 -3.36 -14.07 3.04
C ALA A 115 -2.69 -15.21 3.83
N SER A 116 -1.36 -15.25 3.89
CA SER A 116 -0.63 -16.20 4.76
C SER A 116 -0.38 -15.61 6.16
N CYS A 117 -1.43 -15.12 6.80
CA CYS A 117 -1.44 -15.04 8.27
C CYS A 117 -2.07 -16.34 8.78
N GLY A 118 -1.26 -17.26 9.28
CA GLY A 118 -1.76 -18.47 9.92
C GLY A 118 -2.73 -18.09 11.05
N PRO A 119 -3.69 -18.97 11.39
CA PRO A 119 -4.67 -18.67 12.41
C PRO A 119 -3.97 -18.24 13.71
N SER A 120 -4.41 -17.12 14.27
CA SER A 120 -4.16 -16.85 15.69
C SER A 120 -4.73 -18.02 16.49
N PRO A 121 -4.00 -18.59 17.48
CA PRO A 121 -4.50 -19.70 18.29
C PRO A 121 -5.74 -19.35 19.14
N ALA A 122 -6.27 -18.13 19.05
CA ALA A 122 -7.44 -17.67 19.78
C ALA A 122 -8.73 -17.51 18.94
N SER A 123 -8.76 -17.89 17.65
CA SER A 123 -9.98 -17.76 16.83
C SER A 123 -10.72 -19.08 16.69
N THR A 124 -11.70 -19.28 17.57
CA THR A 124 -12.74 -20.30 17.44
C THR A 124 -13.47 -20.08 16.12
N ARG A 125 -13.31 -21.05 15.22
CA ARG A 125 -14.20 -21.43 14.11
C ARG A 125 -15.44 -20.54 13.93
N THR A 126 -15.33 -19.53 13.08
CA THR A 126 -16.50 -18.93 12.41
C THR A 126 -16.36 -19.17 10.92
N THR A 127 -17.11 -20.15 10.45
CA THR A 127 -17.45 -20.35 9.04
C THR A 127 -18.06 -19.08 8.49
N TRP A 128 -17.43 -18.52 7.46
CA TRP A 128 -18.08 -17.66 6.49
C TRP A 128 -17.91 -18.37 5.14
N TRP A 129 -19.06 -18.74 4.59
CA TRP A 129 -19.39 -19.40 3.32
C TRP A 129 -18.26 -19.61 2.31
#